data_AF-A0A8J3C5Y7-F1
#
_entry.id   AF-A0A8J3C5Y7-F1
#
_cell.length_a   1.000
_cell.length_b   1.000
_cell.length_c   1.000
_cell.angle_alpha   90.00
_cell.angle_beta   90.00
_cell.angle_gamma   90.00
#
_symmetry.space_group_name_H-M   'P 1'
#
loop_
_entity.id
_entity.type
_entity.pdbx_description
1 polymer ?
#
loop_
_entity_poly.entity_id
_entity_poly.type
_entity_poly.pdbx_seq_one_letter_code
_entity_poly.pdbx_strand_id
1 'polypeptide(L)'
;MAGDATLYAPDASTSAVFWLGYDAPDSIPQAGSSTYAEDAADDLDRFQTGLRATHDGDTPSRNTVLGHSYGSTVIGHAAQNPAINADALVFVASPGQPRQRSRHPLRILG
;
A
#
# COMPACT_ATOMS: atom_id res chain seq x y z
N MET A 1 6.19 10.27 -8.05
CA MET A 1 5.03 10.23 -7.14
C MET A 1 4.88 11.51 -6.32
N ALA A 2 5.68 11.77 -5.28
CA ALA A 2 5.48 12.98 -4.46
C ALA A 2 5.84 14.28 -5.21
N GLY A 3 6.95 14.30 -5.94
CA GLY A 3 7.31 15.44 -6.80
C GLY A 3 6.25 15.74 -7.85
N ASP A 4 5.75 14.72 -8.54
CA ASP A 4 4.65 14.88 -9.51
C ASP A 4 3.38 15.40 -8.85
N ALA A 5 3.02 14.91 -7.65
CA ALA A 5 1.87 15.38 -6.90
C ALA A 5 1.99 16.88 -6.57
N THR A 6 3.18 17.34 -6.15
CA THR A 6 3.46 18.77 -5.94
C THR A 6 3.35 19.57 -7.24
N LEU A 7 3.77 19.02 -8.38
CA LEU A 7 3.62 19.70 -9.67
C LEU A 7 2.13 19.85 -10.08
N TYR A 8 1.31 18.83 -9.83
CA TYR A 8 -0.12 18.86 -10.19
C TYR A 8 -1.00 19.61 -9.18
N ALA A 9 -0.58 19.72 -7.92
CA ALA A 9 -1.29 20.42 -6.86
C ALA A 9 -0.29 21.22 -5.98
N PRO A 10 0.23 22.35 -6.49
CA PRO A 10 1.30 23.10 -5.82
C PRO A 10 0.87 23.74 -4.50
N ASP A 11 -0.44 24.00 -4.32
CA ASP A 11 -1.01 24.54 -3.08
C ASP A 11 -1.38 23.45 -2.06
N ALA A 12 -1.19 22.18 -2.40
CA ALA A 12 -1.44 21.05 -1.51
C ALA A 12 -0.13 20.52 -0.90
N SER A 13 -0.21 20.06 0.36
CA SER A 13 0.90 19.38 1.01
C SER A 13 0.84 17.87 0.74
N THR A 14 1.96 17.28 0.33
CA THR A 14 2.08 15.83 0.12
C THR A 14 3.23 15.29 0.96
N SER A 15 2.96 14.26 1.75
CA SER A 15 3.98 13.49 2.46
C SER A 15 4.27 12.19 1.73
N ALA A 16 5.54 11.81 1.65
CA ALA A 16 5.97 10.51 1.16
C ALA A 16 6.57 9.72 2.31
N VAL A 17 6.12 8.48 2.49
CA VAL A 17 6.65 7.57 3.50
C VAL A 17 7.06 6.27 2.83
N PHE A 18 8.24 5.77 3.20
CA PHE A 18 8.68 4.43 2.84
C PHE A 18 8.52 3.52 4.04
N TRP A 19 7.76 2.44 3.87
CA TRP A 19 7.41 1.52 4.95
C TRP A 19 8.10 0.17 4.75
N LEU A 20 8.82 -0.28 5.77
CA LEU A 20 9.53 -1.57 5.83
C LEU A 20 9.21 -2.29 7.16
N GLY A 21 7.98 -2.12 7.67
CA GLY A 21 7.59 -2.56 9.01
C GLY A 21 7.13 -4.02 9.09
N TYR A 22 7.62 -4.91 8.22
CA TYR A 22 7.26 -6.33 8.20
C TYR A 22 8.51 -7.20 8.05
N ASP A 23 8.39 -8.47 8.44
CA ASP A 23 9.43 -9.48 8.21
C ASP A 23 9.43 -9.86 6.73
N ALA A 24 10.43 -9.38 5.99
CA ALA A 24 10.50 -9.58 4.54
C ALA A 24 11.30 -10.85 4.21
N PRO A 25 11.02 -11.51 3.07
CA PRO A 25 11.84 -12.64 2.63
C PRO A 25 13.31 -12.23 2.44
N ASP A 26 14.24 -12.97 3.07
CA ASP A 26 15.69 -12.70 2.97
C ASP A 26 16.29 -13.07 1.61
N SER A 27 15.54 -13.77 0.76
CA SER A 27 16.03 -14.26 -0.53
C SER A 27 14.92 -14.41 -1.58
N ILE A 28 15.32 -14.38 -2.85
CA ILE A 28 14.40 -14.55 -3.99
C ILE A 28 13.65 -15.89 -3.95
N PRO A 29 14.26 -17.04 -3.60
CA PRO A 29 13.49 -18.27 -3.43
C PRO A 29 12.43 -18.18 -2.34
N GLN A 30 12.72 -17.52 -1.21
CA GLN A 30 11.72 -17.32 -0.14
C GLN A 30 10.61 -16.36 -0.55
N ALA A 31 10.89 -15.38 -1.41
CA ALA A 31 9.90 -14.47 -1.98
C ALA A 31 8.84 -15.17 -2.85
N GLY A 32 8.98 -16.46 -3.15
CA GLY A 32 7.92 -17.28 -3.74
C GLY A 32 6.79 -17.64 -2.76
N SER A 33 6.99 -17.46 -1.45
CA SER A 33 5.96 -17.72 -0.43
C SER A 33 5.07 -16.51 -0.18
N SER A 34 3.77 -16.72 0.01
CA SER A 34 2.82 -15.67 0.42
C SER A 34 2.81 -15.39 1.93
N THR A 35 3.41 -16.26 2.75
CA THR A 35 3.33 -16.16 4.22
C THR A 35 3.80 -14.81 4.75
N TYR A 36 4.94 -14.30 4.28
CA TYR A 36 5.44 -12.98 4.72
C TYR A 36 4.48 -11.83 4.35
N ALA A 37 3.78 -11.95 3.22
CA ALA A 37 2.78 -10.98 2.79
C ALA A 37 1.46 -11.09 3.58
N GLU A 38 1.07 -12.31 3.97
CA GLU A 38 -0.08 -12.57 4.84
C GLU A 38 0.17 -11.99 6.25
N ASP A 39 1.34 -12.28 6.82
CA ASP A 39 1.72 -11.82 8.16
C ASP A 39 1.87 -10.29 8.23
N ALA A 40 2.27 -9.65 7.13
CA ALA A 40 2.41 -8.20 7.03
C ALA A 40 1.08 -7.43 6.99
N ALA A 41 -0.05 -8.10 6.73
CA ALA A 41 -1.33 -7.44 6.46
C ALA A 41 -1.80 -6.55 7.62
N ASP A 42 -1.78 -7.11 8.81
CA ASP A 42 -2.21 -6.47 10.06
C ASP A 42 -1.33 -5.27 10.42
N ASP A 43 -0.01 -5.40 10.25
CA ASP A 43 0.94 -4.33 10.57
C ASP A 43 0.84 -3.17 9.59
N LEU A 44 0.61 -3.47 8.31
CA LEU A 44 0.34 -2.45 7.30
C LEU A 44 -0.99 -1.73 7.59
N ASP A 45 -2.06 -2.44 7.97
CA ASP A 45 -3.33 -1.80 8.32
C ASP A 45 -3.19 -0.87 9.54
N ARG A 46 -2.52 -1.34 10.60
CA ARG A 46 -2.23 -0.52 11.79
C ARG A 46 -1.44 0.73 11.42
N PHE A 47 -0.44 0.59 10.55
CA PHE A 47 0.33 1.72 10.07
C PHE A 47 -0.53 2.73 9.30
N GLN A 48 -1.37 2.28 8.36
CA GLN A 48 -2.27 3.16 7.61
C GLN A 48 -3.30 3.84 8.51
N THR A 49 -3.84 3.11 9.48
CA THR A 49 -4.75 3.66 10.49
C THR A 49 -4.07 4.71 11.35
N GLY A 50 -2.80 4.48 11.73
CA GLY A 50 -1.97 5.46 12.41
C GLY A 50 -1.80 6.74 11.59
N LEU A 51 -1.41 6.63 10.32
CA LEU A 51 -1.25 7.79 9.42
C LEU A 51 -2.53 8.62 9.31
N ARG A 52 -3.69 7.96 9.25
CA ARG A 52 -4.98 8.63 9.21
C ARG A 52 -5.34 9.29 10.53
N ALA A 53 -5.07 8.63 11.66
CA ALA A 53 -5.35 9.15 12.98
C ALA A 53 -4.48 10.36 13.36
N THR A 54 -3.26 10.42 12.83
CA THR A 54 -2.31 11.52 13.08
C THR A 54 -2.28 12.57 11.98
N HIS A 55 -3.24 12.54 11.04
CA HIS A 55 -3.29 13.55 9.99
C HIS A 55 -3.76 14.89 10.56
N ASP A 56 -2.91 15.92 10.44
CA ASP A 56 -3.28 17.29 10.74
C ASP A 56 -3.93 17.94 9.50
N GLY A 57 -5.27 18.02 9.50
CA GLY A 57 -6.06 18.64 8.44
C GLY A 57 -7.56 18.60 8.72
N ASP A 58 -8.31 19.51 8.12
CA ASP A 58 -9.77 19.62 8.31
C ASP A 58 -10.57 18.51 7.59
N THR A 59 -9.91 17.75 6.70
CA THR A 59 -10.52 16.65 5.95
C THR A 59 -9.67 15.39 6.09
N PRO A 60 -10.24 14.17 5.99
CA PRO A 60 -9.46 12.94 6.05
C PRO A 60 -8.36 12.90 4.99
N SER A 61 -7.19 12.39 5.36
CA SER A 61 -6.08 12.22 4.42
C SER A 61 -6.43 11.24 3.30
N ARG A 62 -6.02 11.57 2.07
CA ARG A 62 -6.03 10.63 0.95
C ARG A 62 -4.76 9.78 0.97
N ASN A 63 -4.89 8.53 1.37
CA ASN A 63 -3.78 7.59 1.48
C ASN A 63 -3.71 6.71 0.23
N THR A 64 -2.62 6.82 -0.51
CA THR A 64 -2.30 5.93 -1.64
C THR A 64 -1.12 5.04 -1.28
N VAL A 65 -1.29 3.72 -1.39
CA VAL A 65 -0.22 2.75 -1.11
C VAL A 65 0.31 2.19 -2.43
N LEU A 66 1.63 2.23 -2.58
CA LEU A 66 2.32 1.65 -3.73
C LEU A 66 3.10 0.42 -3.27
N GLY A 67 2.82 -0.71 -3.90
CA GLY A 67 3.59 -1.94 -3.79
C GLY A 67 4.47 -2.10 -5.02
N HIS A 68 5.75 -2.38 -4.82
CA HIS A 68 6.69 -2.72 -5.88
C HIS A 68 7.23 -4.12 -5.65
N SER A 69 7.31 -4.95 -6.71
CA SER A 69 7.80 -6.34 -6.61
C SER A 69 7.03 -7.11 -5.52
N TYR A 70 7.71 -7.75 -4.56
CA TYR A 70 7.08 -8.47 -3.44
C TYR A 70 6.13 -7.57 -2.61
N GLY A 71 6.41 -6.27 -2.53
CA GLY A 71 5.51 -5.30 -1.91
C GLY A 71 4.13 -5.23 -2.56
N SER A 72 4.01 -5.56 -3.86
CA SER A 72 2.71 -5.71 -4.53
C SER A 72 1.90 -6.87 -3.98
N THR A 73 2.56 -7.98 -3.62
CA THR A 73 1.93 -9.12 -2.97
C THR A 73 1.49 -8.74 -1.56
N VAL A 74 2.33 -8.08 -0.78
CA VAL A 74 2.00 -7.55 0.56
C VAL A 74 0.73 -6.70 0.53
N ILE A 75 0.69 -5.64 -0.29
CA ILE A 75 -0.48 -4.75 -0.33
C ILE A 75 -1.72 -5.45 -0.91
N GLY A 76 -1.54 -6.47 -1.77
CA GLY A 76 -2.62 -7.30 -2.29
C GLY A 76 -3.25 -8.19 -1.22
N HIS A 77 -2.42 -8.77 -0.34
CA HIS A 77 -2.89 -9.57 0.78
C HIS A 77 -3.60 -8.71 1.83
N ALA A 78 -3.00 -7.58 2.18
CA ALA A 78 -3.55 -6.65 3.17
C ALA A 78 -4.89 -6.03 2.71
N ALA A 79 -5.15 -5.98 1.41
CA ALA A 79 -6.42 -5.49 0.88
C ALA A 79 -7.56 -6.53 0.92
N GLN A 80 -7.31 -7.74 1.42
CA GLN A 80 -8.36 -8.76 1.66
C GLN A 80 -9.11 -8.49 2.97
N ASN A 81 -10.34 -8.97 3.09
CA ASN A 81 -11.27 -8.57 4.17
C ASN A 81 -10.72 -8.81 5.60
N PRO A 82 -10.72 -7.79 6.50
CA PRO A 82 -11.01 -6.38 6.21
C PRO A 82 -9.87 -5.72 5.44
N ALA A 83 -10.19 -4.99 4.37
CA ALA A 83 -9.17 -4.32 3.56
C ALA A 83 -8.46 -3.22 4.37
N ILE A 84 -7.15 -3.04 4.13
CA ILE A 84 -6.38 -1.95 4.74
C ILE A 84 -7.02 -0.58 4.58
N ASN A 85 -6.79 0.27 5.58
CA ASN A 85 -7.29 1.63 5.67
C ASN A 85 -6.64 2.62 4.67
N ALA A 86 -6.77 2.36 3.37
CA ALA A 86 -6.24 3.16 2.27
C ALA A 86 -7.28 3.41 1.17
N ASP A 87 -7.14 4.52 0.43
CA ASP A 87 -8.10 4.93 -0.60
C ASP A 87 -7.76 4.40 -2.00
N ALA A 88 -6.47 4.15 -2.24
CA ALA A 88 -5.98 3.67 -3.52
C ALA A 88 -4.75 2.79 -3.36
N LEU A 89 -4.66 1.77 -4.22
CA LEU A 89 -3.53 0.84 -4.30
C LEU A 89 -2.93 0.92 -5.70
N VAL A 90 -1.60 1.00 -5.77
CA VAL A 90 -0.83 0.96 -7.00
C VAL A 90 0.13 -0.22 -6.93
N PHE A 91 0.07 -1.08 -7.93
CA PHE A 91 0.92 -2.26 -8.04
C PHE A 91 1.92 -2.05 -9.17
N VAL A 92 3.20 -2.27 -8.91
CA VAL A 92 4.29 -2.06 -9.88
C VAL A 92 5.18 -3.30 -9.91
N ALA A 93 5.50 -3.79 -11.13
CA ALA A 93 6.31 -4.98 -11.33
C ALA A 93 5.85 -6.19 -10.47
N SER A 94 4.52 -6.37 -10.40
CA SER A 94 3.89 -7.33 -9.48
C SER A 94 4.06 -8.78 -9.97
N PRO A 95 4.56 -9.70 -9.13
CA PRO A 95 4.59 -11.13 -9.45
C PRO A 95 3.20 -11.79 -9.35
N GLY A 96 2.23 -11.11 -8.71
CA GLY A 96 0.86 -11.60 -8.51
C GLY A 96 0.28 -11.19 -7.15
N GLN A 97 -1.05 -11.17 -7.06
CA GLN A 97 -1.81 -10.89 -5.85
C GLN A 97 -3.06 -11.77 -5.76
N PRO A 98 -3.59 -12.04 -4.54
CA PRO A 98 -4.87 -12.71 -4.37
C PRO A 98 -6.00 -11.99 -5.12
N ARG A 99 -6.97 -12.76 -5.64
CA ARG A 99 -8.12 -12.18 -6.36
C ARG A 99 -9.02 -11.41 -5.38
N GLN A 100 -9.05 -10.10 -5.52
CA GLN A 100 -9.95 -9.21 -4.77
C GLN A 100 -11.34 -9.17 -5.41
N ARG A 101 -12.42 -9.17 -4.60
CA ARG A 101 -13.79 -8.84 -5.05
C ARG A 101 -14.02 -7.34 -4.79
N SER A 102 -13.84 -6.48 -5.79
CA SER A 102 -13.84 -5.01 -5.59
C SER A 102 -15.22 -4.35 -5.74
N ARG A 103 -15.46 -3.26 -4.99
CA ARG A 103 -16.56 -2.28 -5.21
C ARG A 103 -16.07 -0.94 -5.80
N HIS A 104 -14.77 -0.71 -6.02
CA HIS A 104 -14.22 0.57 -6.56
C HIS A 104 -13.03 0.37 -7.52
N PRO A 105 -12.73 1.36 -8.41
CA PRO A 105 -11.86 1.15 -9.57
C PRO A 105 -10.38 0.99 -9.19
N LEU A 106 -9.81 -0.16 -9.56
CA LEU A 106 -8.38 -0.49 -9.48
C LEU A 106 -7.61 0.12 -10.66
N ARG A 107 -6.40 0.64 -10.42
CA ARG A 107 -5.43 0.97 -11.47
C ARG A 107 -4.20 0.09 -11.32
N ILE A 108 -4.06 -0.86 -12.24
CA ILE A 108 -2.86 -1.68 -12.40
C ILE A 108 -2.02 -1.00 -13.49
N LEU A 109 -0.79 -0.61 -13.16
CA LEU A 109 0.18 -0.09 -14.13
C LEU A 109 1.19 -1.21 -14.40
N GLY A 110 1.13 -1.77 -15.61
CA GLY A 110 2.08 -2.77 -16.12
C GLY A 110 3.34 -2.14 -16.69
#